data_AF-A0A2D6NFP0-F1
#
_entry.id   AF-A0A2D6NFP0-F1
#
_cell.length_a   1.000
_cell.length_b   1.000
_cell.length_c   1.000
_cell.angle_alpha   90.00
_cell.angle_beta   90.00
_cell.angle_gamma   90.00
#
_symmetry.space_group_name_H-M   'P 1'
#
loop_
_entity.id
_entity.type
_entity.pdbx_description
1 polymer ?
#
loop_
_entity_poly.entity_id
_entity_poly.type
_entity_poly.pdbx_seq_one_letter_code
_entity_poly.pdbx_strand_id
1 'polypeptide(L)' 'MVIYVDAPKPKIVKCKDCGKEFEQKGSARYPRKYCKKCSEIRKKDYEDLWKVKAEDCDDA' A
#
# COMPACT_ATOMS: atom_id res chain seq x y z
N MET A 1 -4.01 32.60 17.12
CA MET A 1 -4.68 31.47 17.78
C MET A 1 -3.95 30.20 17.41
N VAL A 2 -3.36 29.49 18.38
CA VAL A 2 -2.75 28.19 18.12
C VAL A 2 -3.88 27.17 18.25
N ILE A 3 -4.35 26.65 17.11
CA ILE A 3 -5.39 25.63 17.08
C ILE A 3 -4.68 24.30 17.35
N TYR A 4 -4.79 23.77 18.57
CA TYR A 4 -4.32 22.43 18.89
C TYR A 4 -5.30 21.44 18.26
N VAL A 5 -4.90 20.82 17.15
CA VAL A 5 -5.68 19.75 16.53
C VAL A 5 -5.25 18.44 17.19
N ASP A 6 -6.16 17.83 17.97
CA ASP A 6 -5.93 16.54 18.62
C ASP A 6 -5.38 15.51 17.63
N ALA A 7 -4.33 14.79 18.05
CA ALA A 7 -3.69 13.80 17.22
C ALA A 7 -4.69 12.68 16.87
N PRO A 8 -4.88 12.38 15.57
CA PRO A 8 -5.82 11.38 15.12
C PRO A 8 -5.36 9.99 15.58
N LYS A 9 -6.19 9.32 16.38
CA LYS A 9 -5.88 7.99 16.93
C LYS A 9 -5.59 6.98 15.80
N PRO A 10 -4.56 6.13 15.94
CA PRO A 10 -4.30 5.08 14.98
C PRO A 10 -5.46 4.07 14.96
N LYS A 11 -5.84 3.61 13.76
CA LYS A 11 -6.87 2.59 13.54
C LYS A 11 -6.18 1.28 13.15
N ILE A 12 -6.53 0.18 13.78
CA ILE A 12 -5.99 -1.13 13.42
C ILE A 12 -6.81 -1.69 12.26
N VAL A 13 -6.15 -2.07 11.17
CA VAL A 13 -6.77 -2.61 9.95
C VAL A 13 -6.06 -3.90 9.54
N LYS A 14 -6.82 -4.85 8.99
CA LYS A 14 -6.27 -6.10 8.45
C LYS A 14 -5.81 -5.93 7.02
N CYS A 15 -4.58 -6.38 6.71
CA CYS A 15 -4.04 -6.41 5.36
C CYS A 15 -4.80 -7.44 4.51
N LYS A 16 -5.21 -7.03 3.31
CA LYS A 16 -5.96 -7.91 2.41
C LYS A 16 -5.11 -9.04 1.79
N ASP A 17 -3.80 -8.85 1.67
CA ASP A 17 -2.87 -9.83 1.08
C ASP A 17 -2.35 -10.85 2.09
N CYS A 18 -1.88 -10.39 3.27
CA CYS A 18 -1.24 -11.27 4.24
C CYS A 18 -2.06 -11.52 5.51
N GLY A 19 -3.26 -10.93 5.64
CA GLY A 19 -4.14 -11.08 6.80
C GLY A 19 -3.63 -10.39 8.08
N LYS A 20 -2.40 -9.85 8.09
CA LYS A 20 -1.80 -9.22 9.27
C LYS A 20 -2.49 -7.92 9.64
N GLU A 21 -2.70 -7.73 10.93
CA GLU A 21 -3.18 -6.48 11.51
C GLU A 21 -2.05 -5.45 11.51
N PHE A 22 -2.36 -4.22 11.12
CA PHE A 22 -1.40 -3.12 11.11
C PHE A 22 -2.07 -1.80 11.48
N GLU A 23 -1.25 -0.89 12.02
CA GLU A 23 -1.70 0.44 12.40
C GLU A 23 -1.81 1.36 11.17
N GLN A 24 -3.00 1.91 10.98
CA GLN A 24 -3.32 2.90 9.98
C GLN A 24 -3.44 4.27 10.66
N LYS A 25 -2.83 5.30 10.06
CA LYS A 25 -2.97 6.68 10.54
C LYS A 25 -4.43 7.12 10.44
N GLY A 26 -5.02 7.58 11.54
CA GLY A 26 -6.41 8.02 11.59
C GLY A 26 -6.72 9.24 10.72
N SER A 27 -5.72 10.08 10.43
CA SER A 27 -5.84 11.25 9.52
C SER A 27 -5.48 10.97 8.07
N ALA A 28 -5.21 9.71 7.71
CA ALA A 28 -4.95 9.42 6.31
C ALA A 28 -6.22 9.76 5.49
N ARG A 29 -6.11 10.72 4.56
CA ARG A 29 -7.18 11.03 3.59
C ARG A 29 -7.63 9.77 2.86
N TYR A 30 -6.70 8.86 2.59
CA TYR A 30 -6.95 7.57 1.96
C TYR A 30 -6.51 6.42 2.88
N PRO A 31 -7.44 5.58 3.35
CA PRO A 31 -7.10 4.43 4.18
C PRO A 31 -6.32 3.38 3.36
N ARG A 32 -5.20 2.91 3.92
CA ARG A 32 -4.40 1.84 3.33
C ARG A 32 -5.09 0.49 3.50
N LYS A 33 -5.23 -0.26 2.39
CA LYS A 33 -5.80 -1.62 2.36
C LYS A 33 -4.77 -2.72 2.62
N TYR A 34 -3.49 -2.39 2.43
CA TYR A 34 -2.37 -3.32 2.52
C TYR A 34 -1.36 -2.83 3.56
N CYS A 35 -0.66 -3.77 4.20
CA CYS A 35 0.46 -3.45 5.07
C CYS A 35 1.64 -2.89 4.25
N LYS A 36 2.60 -2.25 4.92
CA LYS A 36 3.76 -1.61 4.26
C LYS A 36 4.50 -2.57 3.32
N LYS A 37 4.79 -3.79 3.79
CA LYS A 37 5.49 -4.82 3.02
C LYS A 37 4.74 -5.23 1.75
N CYS A 38 3.45 -5.56 1.86
CA CYS A 38 2.64 -5.94 0.70
C CYS A 38 2.46 -4.79 -0.30
N SER A 39 2.36 -3.55 0.20
CA SER A 39 2.30 -2.37 -0.66
C SER A 39 3.60 -2.15 -1.44
N GLU A 40 4.77 -2.42 -0.85
CA GLU A 40 6.06 -2.31 -1.52
C GLU A 40 6.23 -3.39 -2.59
N ILE A 41 5.82 -4.62 -2.29
CA ILE A 41 5.84 -5.75 -3.25
C ILE A 41 5.01 -5.37 -4.48
N ARG A 42 3.75 -4.96 -4.30
CA ARG A 42 2.88 -4.57 -5.42
C ARG A 42 3.43 -3.42 -6.26
N LYS A 43 4.12 -2.48 -5.62
CA LYS A 43 4.76 -1.38 -6.35
C LYS A 43 5.89 -1.92 -7.23
N LYS A 44 6.72 -2.81 -6.68
CA LYS A 44 7.79 -3.48 -7.42
C LYS A 44 7.23 -4.33 -8.56
N ASP A 45 6.18 -5.12 -8.33
CA ASP A 45 5.52 -5.91 -9.38
C ASP A 45 5.04 -5.00 -10.52
N TYR A 46 4.42 -3.85 -10.19
CA TYR A 46 4.00 -2.86 -11.18
C TYR A 46 5.16 -2.21 -11.94
N GLU A 47 6.29 -1.96 -11.27
CA GLU A 47 7.50 -1.45 -11.94
C GLU A 47 8.16 -2.53 -12.82
N ASP A 48 8.04 -3.80 -12.44
CA ASP A 48 8.58 -4.94 -13.19
C ASP A 48 7.73 -5.32 -14.41
N LEU A 49 6.44 -4.93 -14.45
CA LEU A 49 5.57 -5.10 -15.63
C LEU A 49 6.20 -4.56 -16.92
N TRP A 50 6.98 -3.49 -16.84
CA TRP A 50 7.65 -2.88 -17.99
C TRP A 50 8.99 -3.52 -18.35
N LYS A 51 9.49 -4.45 -17.52
CA LYS A 51 10.68 -5.24 -17.83
C LYS A 51 10.38 -6.48 -18.66
N VAL A 52 9.10 -6.79 -18.88
CA VAL A 52 8.70 -7.75 -19.89
C VAL A 52 9.18 -7.19 -21.23
N LYS A 53 10.27 -7.76 -21.74
CA LYS A 53 10.82 -7.39 -23.04
C LYS A 53 9.86 -7.89 -24.12
N ALA A 54 9.83 -7.20 -25.26
CA ALA A 54 9.08 -7.65 -26.43
C ALA A 54 9.45 -9.08 -26.87
N GLU A 55 10.63 -9.57 -26.49
CA GLU A 55 11.12 -10.94 -26.75
C GLU A 55 10.33 -12.02 -25.97
N ASP A 56 9.65 -11.69 -24.86
CA ASP A 56 8.78 -12.62 -24.11
C ASP A 56 7.32 -12.59 -24.61
N CYS A 57 7.00 -11.69 -25.53
CA CYS A 57 5.73 -11.67 -26.22
C CYS A 57 5.89 -12.47 -27.52
N ASP A 58 6.10 -13.78 -27.40
CA ASP A 58 6.14 -14.71 -28.52
C ASP A 58 4.73 -14.73 -29.16
N ASP A 59 4.58 -13.94 -30.23
CA ASP A 59 3.42 -13.92 -31.12
C ASP A 59 3.46 -15.25 -31.90
N ALA A 60 2.85 -16.28 -31.31
CA ALA A 60 2.70 -17.61 -31.91
C ALA A 60 1.81 -17.59 -33.15
#